data_AF-A0A7J6VB87-F1
#
_entry.id   AF-A0A7J6VB87-F1
#
_cell.length_a   1.000
_cell.length_b   1.000
_cell.length_c   1.000
_cell.angle_alpha   90.00
_cell.angle_beta   90.00
_cell.angle_gamma   90.00
#
_symmetry.space_group_name_H-M   'P 1'
#
loop_
_entity.id
_entity.type
_entity.pdbx_description
1 polymer ?
#
loop_
_entity_poly.entity_id
_entity_poly.type
_entity_poly.pdbx_seq_one_letter_code
_entity_poly.pdbx_strand_id
1 'polypeptide(L)'
;MTVKVLHDQFDVLAAKLNNILDTNGSAEETERSSSQSYDGDDVSHNIPSVDKKNKKLQVPGPDSMSSVRTVALWACTAVAFGVGLGLKDGVDKASEFFAGYLLEQSLSVDNLFVFVLIFKYFKVPVMYQSRVLSYGIAGAVIFRLSIILLGTATLQRFEAVNLLLAAILLFSSYKVQFFLASYLDYDLRL
;
A
#
# COMPACT_ATOMS: atom_id res chain seq x y z
N MET A 1 -11.25 19.09 24.03
CA MET A 1 -12.65 18.85 23.63
C MET A 1 -12.78 17.69 22.64
N THR A 2 -11.86 17.56 21.68
CA THR A 2 -11.83 16.50 20.64
C THR A 2 -11.65 15.07 21.16
N VAL A 3 -10.93 14.86 22.26
CA VAL A 3 -10.69 13.51 22.82
C VAL A 3 -11.96 12.91 23.46
N LYS A 4 -12.82 13.73 24.08
CA LYS A 4 -14.10 13.27 24.63
C LYS A 4 -15.08 12.86 23.53
N VAL A 5 -15.11 13.59 22.42
CA VAL A 5 -15.96 13.26 21.25
C VAL A 5 -15.54 11.92 20.63
N LEU A 6 -14.24 11.62 20.61
CA LEU A 6 -13.74 10.36 20.08
C LEU A 6 -14.06 9.16 21.00
N HIS A 7 -14.02 9.37 22.32
CA HIS A 7 -14.37 8.34 23.30
C HIS A 7 -15.87 8.02 23.26
N ASP A 8 -16.74 9.03 23.25
CA ASP A 8 -18.20 8.86 23.15
C ASP A 8 -18.61 8.09 21.89
N GLN A 9 -17.96 8.37 20.76
CA GLN A 9 -18.23 7.65 19.51
C GLN A 9 -17.82 6.18 19.58
N PHE A 10 -16.75 5.85 20.32
CA PHE A 10 -16.30 4.47 20.49
C PHE A 10 -17.25 3.67 21.36
N ASP A 11 -17.75 4.25 22.45
CA ASP A 11 -18.72 3.62 23.35
C ASP A 11 -20.05 3.35 22.64
N VAL A 12 -20.53 4.29 21.82
CA VAL A 12 -21.74 4.12 21.00
C VAL A 12 -21.56 3.04 19.92
N LEU A 13 -20.37 2.95 19.33
CA LEU A 13 -20.07 1.92 18.32
C LEU A 13 -19.98 0.52 18.94
N ALA A 14 -19.35 0.41 20.12
CA ALA A 14 -19.25 -0.84 20.87
C ALA A 14 -20.63 -1.35 21.32
N ALA A 15 -21.50 -0.45 21.80
CA ALA A 15 -22.87 -0.79 22.16
C ALA A 15 -23.71 -1.26 20.95
N LYS A 16 -23.55 -0.61 19.79
CA LYS A 16 -24.19 -1.06 18.55
C LYS A 16 -23.67 -2.42 18.08
N LEU A 17 -22.36 -2.69 18.22
CA LEU A 17 -21.77 -3.96 17.85
C LEU A 17 -22.28 -5.12 18.71
N ASN A 18 -22.42 -4.92 20.02
CA ASN A 18 -22.89 -5.99 20.92
C ASN A 18 -24.34 -6.39 20.65
N ASN A 19 -25.21 -5.40 20.40
CA ASN A 19 -26.62 -5.64 20.07
C ASN A 19 -26.79 -6.41 18.73
N ILE A 20 -25.91 -6.17 17.76
CA ILE A 20 -25.90 -6.89 16.47
C ILE A 20 -25.42 -8.34 16.64
N LEU A 21 -24.47 -8.59 17.57
CA LEU A 21 -24.01 -9.95 17.87
C LEU A 21 -25.09 -10.77 18.57
N ASP A 22 -25.85 -10.18 19.50
CA ASP A 22 -26.98 -10.86 20.16
C ASP A 22 -28.14 -11.15 19.20
N THR A 23 -28.38 -10.26 18.22
CA THR A 23 -29.42 -10.43 17.20
C THR A 23 -29.10 -11.56 16.22
N ASN A 24 -27.82 -11.79 15.90
CA ASN A 24 -27.39 -12.89 15.03
C ASN A 24 -27.20 -14.21 15.80
N GLY A 25 -26.87 -14.18 17.09
CA GLY A 25 -26.78 -15.38 17.93
C GLY A 25 -28.13 -16.05 18.20
N SER A 26 -29.22 -15.29 18.11
CA SER A 26 -30.59 -15.78 18.32
C SER A 26 -31.22 -16.41 17.06
N ALA A 27 -30.59 -16.24 15.89
CA ALA A 27 -31.13 -16.72 14.61
C ALA A 27 -30.69 -18.15 14.24
N GLU A 28 -29.78 -18.78 15.00
CA GLU A 28 -29.30 -20.14 14.73
C GLU A 28 -30.03 -21.26 15.51
N GLU A 29 -31.02 -20.94 16.37
CA GLU A 29 -31.68 -21.96 17.22
C GLU A 29 -33.04 -22.48 16.70
N THR A 30 -33.44 -22.18 15.45
CA THR A 30 -34.76 -22.62 14.91
C THR A 30 -34.70 -23.67 13.78
N GLU A 31 -33.52 -24.16 13.38
CA GLU A 31 -33.40 -25.27 12.40
C GLU A 31 -32.87 -26.59 12.99
N ARG A 32 -33.10 -26.83 14.28
CA ARG A 32 -33.15 -28.19 14.83
C ARG A 32 -34.57 -28.72 14.74
N SER A 33 -34.93 -29.39 13.65
CA SER A 33 -35.92 -30.50 13.61
C SER A 33 -36.28 -30.90 12.18
N SER A 34 -35.37 -31.55 11.43
CA SER A 34 -35.76 -32.53 10.39
C SER A 34 -34.55 -33.26 9.81
N SER A 35 -34.67 -34.59 9.66
CA SER A 35 -33.70 -35.64 9.27
C SER A 35 -32.76 -36.10 10.41
N GLN A 36 -32.99 -37.19 11.15
CA GLN A 36 -33.42 -38.58 10.86
C GLN A 36 -32.34 -39.45 10.20
N SER A 37 -31.70 -40.25 11.07
CA SER A 37 -31.36 -41.68 10.96
C SER A 37 -30.94 -42.22 9.58
N TYR A 38 -29.64 -42.50 9.43
CA TYR A 38 -29.09 -43.40 8.42
C TYR A 38 -28.27 -44.47 9.13
N ASP A 39 -28.67 -45.72 8.88
CA ASP A 39 -28.12 -46.98 9.38
C ASP A 39 -27.16 -47.55 8.33
N GLY A 40 -26.03 -48.06 8.78
CA GLY A 40 -24.85 -48.43 7.99
C GLY A 40 -23.74 -48.82 8.96
N ASP A 41 -24.08 -49.84 9.73
CA ASP A 41 -23.55 -50.39 10.98
C ASP A 41 -22.19 -49.85 11.46
N ASP A 42 -22.31 -48.80 12.28
CA ASP A 42 -21.35 -48.18 13.19
C ASP A 42 -19.95 -47.82 12.66
N VAL A 43 -19.90 -46.79 11.80
CA VAL A 43 -19.27 -45.47 12.06
C VAL A 43 -19.11 -44.75 10.71
N SER A 44 -20.02 -43.82 10.46
CA SER A 44 -20.16 -43.02 9.25
C SER A 44 -19.10 -41.92 9.15
N HIS A 45 -18.41 -41.84 8.02
CA HIS A 45 -17.93 -40.56 7.49
C HIS A 45 -17.90 -40.60 5.96
N ASN A 46 -19.09 -40.43 5.37
CA ASN A 46 -19.24 -39.95 4.00
C ASN A 46 -18.49 -38.62 3.86
N ILE A 47 -17.51 -38.55 2.95
CA ILE A 47 -16.98 -37.28 2.46
C ILE A 47 -18.02 -36.74 1.47
N PRO A 48 -18.76 -35.67 1.78
CA PRO A 48 -19.64 -35.04 0.81
C PRO A 48 -18.75 -34.42 -0.27
N SER A 49 -19.09 -34.70 -1.52
CA SER A 49 -18.62 -33.99 -2.69
C SER A 49 -18.71 -32.49 -2.43
N VAL A 50 -17.53 -31.86 -2.30
CA VAL A 50 -17.39 -30.40 -2.21
C VAL A 50 -18.04 -29.81 -3.46
N ASP A 51 -19.27 -29.33 -3.30
CA ASP A 51 -20.00 -28.58 -4.30
C ASP A 51 -19.20 -27.32 -4.64
N LYS A 52 -18.56 -27.34 -5.82
CA LYS A 52 -17.81 -26.23 -6.39
C LYS A 52 -18.69 -25.04 -6.79
N LYS A 53 -19.92 -24.91 -6.28
CA LYS A 53 -20.86 -23.85 -6.67
C LYS A 53 -21.14 -22.78 -5.62
N ASN A 54 -20.72 -22.93 -4.36
CA ASN A 54 -21.05 -21.93 -3.34
C ASN A 54 -19.87 -21.45 -2.48
N LYS A 55 -18.72 -21.25 -3.12
CA LYS A 55 -17.74 -20.28 -2.65
C LYS A 55 -17.30 -19.47 -3.85
N LYS A 56 -18.19 -18.57 -4.29
CA LYS A 56 -17.70 -17.30 -4.79
C LYS A 56 -16.77 -16.80 -3.70
N LEU A 57 -15.47 -16.85 -3.96
CA LEU A 57 -14.50 -16.07 -3.21
C LEU A 57 -14.95 -14.63 -3.39
N GLN A 58 -15.85 -14.21 -2.51
CA GLN A 58 -16.28 -12.83 -2.40
C GLN A 58 -15.13 -12.14 -1.69
N VAL A 59 -14.04 -11.97 -2.44
CA VAL A 59 -13.12 -10.86 -2.18
C VAL A 59 -14.03 -9.64 -2.28
N PRO A 60 -14.18 -8.82 -1.23
CA PRO A 60 -14.68 -7.48 -1.41
C PRO A 60 -13.77 -6.90 -2.49
N GLY A 61 -14.29 -6.75 -3.71
CA GLY A 61 -13.58 -6.00 -4.73
C GLY A 61 -13.37 -4.66 -4.09
N PRO A 62 -12.12 -4.18 -3.92
CA PRO A 62 -11.94 -2.83 -3.47
C PRO A 62 -12.75 -2.01 -4.46
N ASP A 63 -13.63 -1.18 -3.95
CA ASP A 63 -13.85 0.12 -4.51
C ASP A 63 -12.47 0.82 -4.57
N SER A 64 -11.57 0.34 -5.43
CA SER A 64 -10.22 0.88 -5.70
C SER A 64 -10.32 2.36 -6.03
N MET A 65 -11.50 2.73 -6.53
CA MET A 65 -11.96 4.08 -6.76
C MET A 65 -11.91 4.97 -5.50
N SER A 66 -12.14 4.50 -4.27
CA SER A 66 -12.13 5.35 -3.07
C SER A 66 -10.71 5.69 -2.57
N SER A 67 -9.78 4.74 -2.58
CA SER A 67 -8.38 4.98 -2.17
C SER A 67 -7.66 5.93 -3.12
N VAL A 68 -7.86 5.75 -4.43
CA VAL A 68 -7.29 6.65 -5.44
C VAL A 68 -7.95 8.03 -5.38
N ARG A 69 -9.26 8.11 -5.08
CA ARG A 69 -9.94 9.39 -4.84
C ARG A 69 -9.35 10.15 -3.66
N THR A 70 -9.02 9.49 -2.55
CA THR A 70 -8.44 10.17 -1.38
C THR A 70 -7.05 10.73 -1.68
N VAL A 71 -6.18 9.95 -2.33
CA VAL A 71 -4.86 10.44 -2.77
C VAL A 71 -5.01 11.58 -3.78
N ALA A 72 -5.92 11.44 -4.74
CA ALA A 72 -6.22 12.48 -5.71
C ALA A 72 -6.75 13.76 -5.04
N LEU A 73 -7.62 13.65 -4.03
CA LEU A 73 -8.13 14.79 -3.28
C LEU A 73 -7.02 15.53 -2.53
N TRP A 74 -6.11 14.79 -1.89
CA TRP A 74 -4.94 15.39 -1.23
C TRP A 74 -3.99 16.05 -2.24
N ALA A 75 -3.74 15.40 -3.38
CA ALA A 75 -2.93 15.99 -4.47
C ALA A 75 -3.59 17.26 -5.04
N CYS A 76 -4.89 17.24 -5.29
CA CYS A 76 -5.65 18.41 -5.74
C CYS A 76 -5.57 19.57 -4.73
N THR A 77 -5.58 19.26 -3.44
CA THR A 77 -5.43 20.27 -2.38
C THR A 77 -4.05 20.93 -2.44
N ALA A 78 -2.99 20.14 -2.62
CA ALA A 78 -1.62 20.67 -2.80
C ALA A 78 -1.50 21.53 -4.07
N VAL A 79 -2.09 21.09 -5.19
CA VAL A 79 -2.10 21.85 -6.45
C VAL A 79 -2.88 23.15 -6.30
N ALA A 80 -4.07 23.13 -5.70
CA ALA A 80 -4.87 24.32 -5.46
C ALA A 80 -4.12 25.34 -4.60
N PHE A 81 -3.38 24.87 -3.59
CA PHE A 81 -2.53 25.72 -2.77
C PHE A 81 -1.36 26.32 -3.56
N GLY A 82 -0.66 25.53 -4.38
CA GLY A 82 0.44 26.02 -5.22
C GLY A 82 -0.02 27.03 -6.28
N VAL A 83 -1.20 26.83 -6.89
CA VAL A 83 -1.81 27.80 -7.81
C VAL A 83 -2.22 29.07 -7.05
N GLY A 84 -2.80 28.94 -5.85
CA GLY A 84 -3.13 30.07 -4.99
C GLY A 84 -1.90 30.91 -4.59
N LEU A 85 -0.78 30.26 -4.29
CA LEU A 85 0.52 30.93 -4.07
C LEU A 85 0.99 31.69 -5.31
N GLY A 86 0.86 31.08 -6.50
CA GLY A 86 1.27 31.72 -7.75
C GLY A 86 0.51 33.00 -8.07
N LEU A 87 -0.78 33.05 -7.74
CA LEU A 87 -1.63 34.21 -7.94
C LEU A 87 -1.36 35.34 -6.92
N LYS A 88 -0.89 35.01 -5.72
CA LYS A 88 -0.73 35.97 -4.62
C LYS A 88 0.71 36.46 -4.43
N ASP A 89 1.66 35.53 -4.45
CA ASP A 89 3.08 35.77 -4.14
C ASP A 89 4.00 35.59 -5.38
N GLY A 90 3.41 35.31 -6.55
CA GLY A 90 4.10 35.21 -7.83
C GLY A 90 4.56 33.80 -8.21
N VAL A 91 4.95 33.64 -9.48
CA VAL A 91 5.31 32.35 -10.08
C VAL A 91 6.55 31.74 -9.42
N ASP A 92 7.49 32.56 -8.95
CA ASP A 92 8.71 32.10 -8.29
C ASP A 92 8.39 31.28 -7.02
N LYS A 93 7.51 31.80 -6.15
CA LYS A 93 7.09 31.10 -4.92
C LYS A 93 6.24 29.87 -5.18
N ALA A 94 5.40 29.90 -6.22
CA ALA A 94 4.70 28.70 -6.67
C ALA A 94 5.67 27.62 -7.16
N SER A 95 6.71 28.00 -7.91
CA SER A 95 7.70 27.05 -8.43
C SER A 95 8.55 26.42 -7.31
N GLU A 96 8.94 27.19 -6.28
CA GLU A 96 9.61 26.67 -5.08
C GLU A 96 8.71 25.67 -4.34
N PHE A 97 7.42 25.98 -4.19
CA PHE A 97 6.45 25.08 -3.56
C PHE A 97 6.27 23.78 -4.35
N PHE A 98 6.06 23.85 -5.66
CA PHE A 98 5.90 22.65 -6.49
C PHE A 98 7.19 21.83 -6.57
N ALA A 99 8.35 22.48 -6.63
CA ALA A 99 9.64 21.80 -6.57
C ALA A 99 9.78 21.03 -5.25
N GLY A 100 9.46 21.67 -4.11
CA GLY A 100 9.44 21.00 -2.79
C GLY A 100 8.45 19.84 -2.72
N TYR A 101 7.20 20.06 -3.14
CA TYR A 101 6.15 19.04 -3.16
C TYR A 101 6.55 17.80 -3.98
N LEU A 102 7.09 18.01 -5.19
CA LEU A 102 7.56 16.92 -6.03
C LEU A 102 8.79 16.21 -5.46
N LEU A 103 9.69 16.96 -4.81
CA LEU A 103 10.86 16.38 -4.16
C LEU A 103 10.41 15.45 -3.02
N GLU A 104 9.54 15.92 -2.12
CA GLU A 104 8.98 15.11 -1.02
C GLU A 104 8.25 13.86 -1.55
N GLN A 105 7.41 14.03 -2.57
CA GLN A 105 6.67 12.90 -3.14
C GLN A 105 7.59 11.88 -3.80
N SER A 106 8.60 12.33 -4.56
CA SER A 106 9.59 11.45 -5.21
C SER A 106 10.42 10.68 -4.18
N LEU A 107 10.77 11.34 -3.07
CA LEU A 107 11.50 10.76 -1.95
C LEU A 107 10.74 9.57 -1.32
N SER A 108 9.41 9.66 -1.26
CA SER A 108 8.52 8.62 -0.73
C SER A 108 8.35 7.43 -1.69
N VAL A 109 8.26 7.70 -3.00
CA VAL A 109 8.09 6.68 -4.04
C VAL A 109 9.36 5.85 -4.21
N ASP A 110 10.52 6.49 -4.08
CA ASP A 110 11.84 5.84 -4.08
C ASP A 110 11.94 4.76 -2.98
N ASN A 111 11.52 5.10 -1.76
CA ASN A 111 11.47 4.16 -0.64
C ASN A 111 10.49 3.00 -0.90
N LEU A 112 9.31 3.29 -1.46
CA LEU A 112 8.30 2.26 -1.76
C LEU A 112 8.79 1.28 -2.84
N PHE A 113 9.50 1.77 -3.86
CA PHE A 113 9.99 0.96 -4.97
C PHE A 113 10.92 -0.16 -4.50
N VAL A 114 11.86 0.16 -3.61
CA VAL A 114 12.79 -0.82 -3.02
C VAL A 114 12.03 -1.92 -2.28
N PHE A 115 11.02 -1.56 -1.47
CA PHE A 115 10.22 -2.56 -0.75
C PHE A 115 9.43 -3.46 -1.69
N VAL A 116 8.82 -2.90 -2.74
CA VAL A 116 8.10 -3.70 -3.74
C VAL A 116 9.05 -4.67 -4.45
N LEU A 117 10.25 -4.24 -4.83
CA LEU A 117 11.25 -5.11 -5.45
C LEU A 117 11.67 -6.26 -4.52
N ILE A 118 11.96 -5.95 -3.26
CA ILE A 118 12.37 -6.94 -2.26
C ILE A 118 11.26 -7.96 -1.99
N PHE A 119 10.02 -7.53 -1.79
CA PHE A 119 8.91 -8.45 -1.58
C PHE A 119 8.63 -9.32 -2.81
N LYS A 120 8.79 -8.77 -4.01
CA LYS A 120 8.69 -9.55 -5.26
C LYS A 120 9.81 -10.57 -5.40
N TYR A 121 11.03 -10.22 -5.03
CA TYR A 121 12.18 -11.13 -5.07
C TYR A 121 12.03 -12.30 -4.09
N PHE A 122 11.63 -12.01 -2.84
CA PHE A 122 11.52 -13.02 -1.79
C PHE A 122 10.16 -13.74 -1.70
N LYS A 123 9.17 -13.37 -2.54
CA LYS A 123 7.80 -13.93 -2.54
C LYS A 123 7.19 -13.99 -1.13
N VAL A 124 7.36 -12.92 -0.35
CA VAL A 124 7.00 -12.88 1.07
C VAL A 124 5.48 -13.00 1.24
N PRO A 125 4.97 -14.01 1.96
CA PRO A 125 3.53 -14.17 2.21
C PRO A 125 2.97 -13.03 3.09
N VAL A 126 1.73 -12.63 2.80
CA VAL A 126 1.07 -11.41 3.29
C VAL A 126 1.04 -11.29 4.82
N MET A 127 0.98 -12.43 5.53
CA MET A 127 0.95 -12.51 7.00
C MET A 127 2.21 -11.94 7.68
N TYR A 128 3.36 -11.94 7.01
CA TYR A 128 4.63 -11.44 7.57
C TYR A 128 5.02 -10.06 7.03
N GLN A 129 4.29 -9.51 6.05
CA GLN A 129 4.66 -8.25 5.40
C GLN A 129 4.70 -7.08 6.37
N SER A 130 3.72 -6.90 7.26
CA SER A 130 3.72 -5.75 8.18
C SER A 130 4.94 -5.70 9.10
N ARG A 131 5.40 -6.85 9.61
CA ARG A 131 6.57 -6.89 10.51
C ARG A 131 7.85 -6.59 9.75
N VAL A 132 8.05 -7.27 8.62
CA VAL A 132 9.23 -7.07 7.77
C VAL A 132 9.27 -5.64 7.21
N LEU A 133 8.11 -5.08 6.86
CA LEU A 133 7.99 -3.72 6.35
C LEU A 133 8.40 -2.69 7.41
N SER A 134 7.97 -2.84 8.67
CA SER A 134 8.35 -1.92 9.74
C SER A 134 9.85 -1.94 10.03
N TYR A 135 10.47 -3.12 10.15
CA TYR A 135 11.93 -3.22 10.34
C TYR A 135 12.70 -2.74 9.10
N GLY A 136 12.16 -3.00 7.91
CA GLY A 136 12.71 -2.54 6.64
C GLY A 136 12.68 -1.02 6.51
N ILE A 137 11.58 -0.36 6.88
CA ILE A 137 11.45 1.11 6.87
C ILE A 137 12.42 1.73 7.87
N ALA A 138 12.50 1.21 9.10
CA ALA A 138 13.44 1.71 10.09
C ALA A 138 14.90 1.60 9.62
N GLY A 139 15.28 0.45 9.07
CA GLY A 139 16.62 0.25 8.51
C GLY A 139 16.90 1.11 7.28
N ALA A 140 15.94 1.26 6.37
CA ALA A 140 16.07 2.06 5.16
C ALA A 140 16.24 3.55 5.48
N VAL A 141 15.48 4.09 6.44
CA VAL A 141 15.62 5.50 6.86
C VAL A 141 17.01 5.76 7.45
N ILE A 142 17.51 4.85 8.28
CA ILE A 142 18.86 4.96 8.87
C ILE A 142 19.93 4.91 7.77
N PHE A 143 19.87 3.92 6.89
CA PHE A 143 20.83 3.77 5.79
C PHE A 143 20.81 4.99 4.85
N ARG A 144 19.60 5.50 4.57
CA ARG A 144 19.40 6.70 3.77
C ARG A 144 20.07 7.92 4.41
N LEU A 145 19.87 8.13 5.71
CA LEU A 145 20.54 9.20 6.46
C LEU A 145 22.07 9.03 6.44
N SER A 146 22.56 7.81 6.67
CA SER A 146 24.01 7.54 6.64
C SER A 146 24.62 7.80 5.27
N ILE A 147 24.01 7.33 4.17
CA ILE A 147 24.50 7.58 2.81
C ILE A 147 24.46 9.06 2.47
N ILE A 148 23.40 9.78 2.82
CA ILE A 148 23.31 11.21 2.50
C ILE A 148 24.39 11.99 3.24
N LEU A 149 24.60 11.74 4.54
CA LEU A 149 25.62 12.42 5.34
C LEU A 149 27.04 12.09 4.85
N LEU A 150 27.31 10.81 4.55
CA LEU A 150 28.63 10.37 4.09
C LEU A 150 28.90 10.80 2.64
N GLY A 151 27.87 10.73 1.80
CA GLY A 151 27.88 11.12 0.39
C GLY A 151 28.09 12.61 0.23
N THR A 152 27.36 13.46 0.97
CA THR A 152 27.55 14.92 0.92
C THR A 152 28.96 15.34 1.31
N ALA A 153 29.54 14.73 2.35
CA ALA A 153 30.94 14.98 2.73
C ALA A 153 31.95 14.54 1.67
N THR A 154 31.65 13.48 0.91
CA THR A 154 32.50 12.96 -0.17
C THR A 154 32.40 13.84 -1.43
N LEU A 155 31.19 14.29 -1.77
CA LEU A 155 30.91 15.14 -2.93
C LEU A 155 31.57 16.51 -2.82
N GLN A 156 31.71 17.06 -1.61
CA GLN A 156 32.40 18.34 -1.39
C GLN A 156 33.91 18.28 -1.68
N ARG A 157 34.52 17.08 -1.72
CA ARG A 157 35.98 16.94 -1.88
C ARG A 157 36.43 16.39 -3.23
N PHE A 158 35.57 15.66 -3.94
CA PHE A 158 35.93 15.03 -5.22
C PHE A 158 34.88 15.26 -6.31
N GLU A 159 35.08 16.28 -7.12
CA GLU A 159 34.22 16.62 -8.25
C GLU A 159 34.15 15.48 -9.30
N ALA A 160 35.26 14.76 -9.51
CA ALA A 160 35.32 13.60 -10.40
C ALA A 160 34.41 12.44 -9.94
N VAL A 161 34.24 12.25 -8.63
CA VAL A 161 33.36 11.21 -8.07
C VAL A 161 31.89 11.55 -8.31
N ASN A 162 31.53 12.84 -8.22
CA ASN A 162 30.18 13.30 -8.54
C ASN A 162 29.82 13.03 -10.01
N LEU A 163 30.73 13.32 -10.94
CA LEU A 163 30.50 13.11 -12.37
C LEU A 163 30.42 11.62 -12.73
N LEU A 164 31.21 10.77 -12.08
CA LEU A 164 31.14 9.32 -12.21
C LEU A 164 29.81 8.76 -11.68
N LEU A 165 29.36 9.22 -10.50
CA LEU A 165 28.08 8.82 -9.91
C LEU A 165 26.92 9.19 -10.84
N ALA A 166 26.91 10.44 -11.34
CA ALA A 166 25.88 10.91 -12.26
C ALA A 166 25.85 10.09 -13.57
N ALA A 167 27.03 9.75 -14.12
CA ALA A 167 27.14 8.91 -15.31
C ALA A 167 26.59 7.49 -15.09
N ILE A 168 26.91 6.87 -13.96
CA ILE A 168 26.39 5.54 -13.58
C ILE A 168 24.87 5.57 -13.43
N LEU A 169 24.31 6.60 -12.80
CA LEU A 169 22.86 6.75 -12.64
C LEU A 169 22.14 6.93 -13.98
N LEU A 170 22.68 7.76 -14.86
CA LEU A 170 22.15 7.92 -16.23
C LEU A 170 22.17 6.58 -16.97
N PHE A 171 23.28 5.86 -16.94
CA PHE A 171 23.40 4.55 -17.59
C PHE A 171 22.36 3.54 -17.05
N SER A 172 22.16 3.49 -15.73
CA SER A 172 21.15 2.63 -15.10
C SER A 172 19.74 2.97 -15.57
N SER A 173 19.37 4.26 -15.55
CA SER A 173 18.06 4.73 -16.02
C SER A 173 17.81 4.37 -17.48
N TYR A 174 18.78 4.62 -18.38
CA TYR A 174 18.64 4.25 -19.79
C TYR A 174 18.49 2.74 -19.99
N LYS A 175 19.24 1.94 -19.22
CA LYS A 175 19.13 0.48 -19.29
C LYS A 175 17.74 0.00 -18.91
N VAL A 176 17.15 0.54 -17.84
CA VAL A 176 15.79 0.18 -17.41
C VAL A 176 14.75 0.62 -18.46
N GLN A 177 14.85 1.84 -18.99
CA GLN A 177 13.96 2.34 -20.04
C GLN A 177 14.01 1.46 -21.30
N PHE A 178 15.21 1.11 -21.76
CA PHE A 178 15.42 0.25 -22.93
C PHE A 178 14.93 -1.18 -22.68
N PHE A 179 15.15 -1.71 -21.47
CA PHE A 179 14.66 -3.03 -21.09
C PHE A 179 13.13 -3.10 -21.07
N LEU A 180 12.45 -2.08 -20.55
CA LEU A 180 10.99 -2.00 -20.59
C LEU A 180 10.45 -1.84 -22.02
N ALA A 181 11.12 -1.03 -22.86
CA ALA A 181 10.76 -0.92 -24.28
C ALA A 181 10.91 -2.26 -25.01
N SER A 182 11.97 -3.02 -24.69
CA SER A 182 12.19 -4.36 -25.26
C SER A 182 11.15 -5.39 -24.78
N TYR A 183 10.63 -5.25 -23.56
CA TYR A 183 9.57 -6.11 -23.03
C TYR A 183 8.21 -5.85 -23.70
N LEU A 184 7.89 -4.59 -24.03
CA LEU A 184 6.66 -4.25 -24.74
C LEU A 184 6.69 -4.66 -26.22
N ASP A 185 7.87 -4.64 -26.86
CA ASP A 185 8.03 -5.08 -28.25
C ASP A 185 7.96 -6.62 -28.41
N TYR A 186 8.42 -7.38 -27.40
CA TYR A 186 8.35 -8.84 -27.38
C TYR A 186 6.92 -9.39 -27.28
N ASP A 187 6.04 -8.71 -26.53
CA ASP A 187 4.64 -9.12 -26.34
C ASP A 187 3.77 -8.83 -27.58
N LEU A 188 4.14 -7.83 -28.39
CA LEU A 188 3.43 -7.45 -29.61
C LEU A 188 3.76 -8.33 -30.84
N ARG A 189 4.70 -9.29 -30.69
CA ARG A 189 5.18 -10.17 -31.77
C ARG A 189 4.77 -11.65 -31.64
N LEU A 190 3.92 -11.97 -30.65
CA LEU A 190 3.23 -13.25 -30.48
C LEU A 190 1.74 -13.11 -30.82
#